data_AF-G3TRP7-F1
#
_entry.id   AF-G3TRP7-F1
#
_cell.length_a   1.000
_cell.length_b   1.000
_cell.length_c   1.000
_cell.angle_alpha   90.00
_cell.angle_beta   90.00
_cell.angle_gamma   90.00
#
_symmetry.space_group_name_H-M   'P 1'
#
loop_
_entity.id
_entity.type
_entity.pdbx_description
1 polymer ?
#
loop_
_entity_poly.entity_id
_entity_poly.type
_entity_poly.pdbx_seq_one_letter_code
_entity_poly.pdbx_strand_id
1 'polypeptide(L)'
;LAAMDPTGASSRSQNPRGRRERLVLKPSQRETLQAAFEQNPYPGITTREELARETGIAEDRIQTWFGNRRAEEPSQGQGEPQPWSPENFPKAARRKRTRITRSQTSLLVEAFKKNRYPGNEAKEELAQRTGLPRSRIHVWFQNRRARKPMQSASAPPKSLADSPTPAA
;
A
#
# COMPACT_ATOMS: atom_id res chain seq x y z
N LEU A 1 -2.49 19.35 50.59
CA LEU A 1 -3.89 19.51 50.13
C LEU A 1 -3.82 20.36 48.87
N ALA A 2 -3.63 19.77 47.69
CA ALA A 2 -4.69 19.32 46.75
C ALA A 2 -5.68 20.48 46.47
N ALA A 3 -5.88 20.95 45.24
CA ALA A 3 -6.19 20.16 44.06
C ALA A 3 -5.67 20.78 42.75
N MET A 4 -5.32 19.88 41.83
CA MET A 4 -5.22 20.12 40.40
C MET A 4 -6.63 20.02 39.82
N ASP A 5 -7.00 20.92 38.92
CA ASP A 5 -8.15 20.70 38.03
C ASP A 5 -7.72 20.87 36.56
N PRO A 6 -7.95 19.87 35.70
CA PRO A 6 -7.56 19.86 34.31
C PRO A 6 -8.69 20.39 33.41
N THR A 7 -8.47 20.34 32.08
CA THR A 7 -9.48 20.40 30.99
C THR A 7 -9.47 21.68 30.15
N GLY A 8 -8.39 21.88 29.40
CA GLY A 8 -8.44 22.59 28.12
C GLY A 8 -8.61 21.57 27.00
N ALA A 9 -9.86 21.27 26.65
CA ALA A 9 -10.21 20.36 25.56
C ALA A 9 -9.56 20.82 24.24
N SER A 10 -8.56 20.06 23.76
CA SER A 10 -8.06 20.21 22.39
C SER A 10 -9.15 19.78 21.42
N SER A 11 -9.70 20.77 20.73
CA SER A 11 -10.62 20.64 19.59
C SER A 11 -9.98 19.77 18.52
N ARG A 12 -10.20 18.45 18.64
CA ARG A 12 -9.71 17.47 17.68
C ARG A 12 -10.54 17.60 16.41
N SER A 13 -9.97 18.27 15.41
CA SER A 13 -10.52 18.33 14.06
C SER A 13 -10.69 16.90 13.51
N GLN A 14 -11.92 16.40 13.60
CA GLN A 14 -12.31 15.10 13.08
C GLN A 14 -12.48 15.23 11.57
N ASN A 15 -11.42 14.91 10.80
CA ASN A 15 -11.53 14.75 9.36
C ASN A 15 -12.34 13.46 9.06
N PRO A 16 -13.57 13.55 8.51
CA PRO A 16 -14.55 12.45 8.51
C PRO A 16 -14.22 11.26 7.59
N ARG A 17 -13.02 11.18 7.01
CA ARG A 17 -12.60 10.03 6.17
C ARG A 17 -11.18 9.54 6.42
N GLY A 18 -10.42 10.12 7.37
CA GLY A 18 -9.04 9.71 7.65
C GLY A 18 -8.14 9.63 6.40
N ARG A 19 -8.46 10.41 5.35
CA ARG A 19 -7.67 10.54 4.14
C ARG A 19 -6.43 11.33 4.54
N ARG A 20 -5.23 10.86 4.16
CA ARG A 20 -4.02 11.64 4.43
C ARG A 20 -4.16 13.01 3.78
N GLU A 21 -3.77 14.05 4.51
CA GLU A 21 -3.70 15.42 4.00
C GLU A 21 -3.00 15.44 2.63
N ARG A 22 -3.57 16.25 1.73
CA ARG A 22 -3.04 16.38 0.38
C ARG A 22 -1.67 17.04 0.48
N LEU A 23 -0.64 16.34 0.02
CA LEU A 23 0.71 16.91 -0.03
C LEU A 23 0.73 18.02 -1.08
N VAL A 24 1.10 19.23 -0.68
CA VAL A 24 1.42 20.33 -1.58
C VAL A 24 2.92 20.29 -1.83
N LEU A 25 3.32 20.00 -3.07
CA LEU A 25 4.73 19.91 -3.44
C LEU A 25 5.31 21.33 -3.57
N LYS A 26 6.43 21.59 -2.90
CA LYS A 26 7.22 22.82 -3.08
C LYS A 26 7.82 22.87 -4.49
N PRO A 27 8.10 24.05 -5.07
CA PRO A 27 8.70 24.16 -6.40
C PRO A 27 9.96 23.31 -6.58
N SER A 28 10.91 23.39 -5.63
CA SER A 28 12.13 22.58 -5.65
C SER A 28 11.87 21.08 -5.64
N GLN A 29 10.91 20.61 -4.85
CA GLN A 29 10.52 19.19 -4.83
C GLN A 29 9.91 18.75 -6.16
N ARG A 30 9.14 19.62 -6.82
CA ARG A 30 8.53 19.32 -8.13
C ARG A 30 9.59 19.23 -9.20
N GLU A 31 10.57 20.13 -9.17
CA GLU A 31 11.68 20.15 -10.11
C GLU A 31 12.53 18.87 -10.01
N THR A 32 12.93 18.47 -8.79
CA THR A 32 13.64 17.20 -8.57
C THR A 32 12.85 16.00 -9.10
N LEU A 33 11.55 15.93 -8.79
CA LEU A 33 10.70 14.81 -9.25
C LEU A 33 10.49 14.83 -10.76
N GLN A 34 10.38 16.00 -11.38
CA GLN A 34 10.21 16.16 -12.82
C GLN A 34 11.50 15.78 -13.57
N ALA A 35 12.66 16.26 -13.12
CA ALA A 35 13.94 15.89 -13.70
C ALA A 35 14.21 14.37 -13.60
N ALA A 36 13.81 13.75 -12.49
CA ALA A 36 13.91 12.29 -12.35
C ALA A 36 12.92 11.54 -13.27
N PHE A 37 11.73 12.09 -13.50
CA PHE A 37 10.74 11.53 -14.41
C PHE A 37 11.22 11.53 -15.86
N GLU A 38 11.85 12.63 -16.29
CA GLU A 38 12.42 12.78 -17.64
C GLU A 38 13.55 11.77 -17.91
N GLN A 39 14.32 11.43 -16.88
CA GLN A 39 15.36 10.42 -16.99
C GLN A 39 14.80 8.99 -17.00
N ASN A 40 13.85 8.69 -16.09
CA ASN A 40 13.24 7.37 -15.99
C ASN A 40 11.83 7.45 -15.37
N PRO A 41 10.76 7.27 -16.17
CA PRO A 41 9.37 7.28 -15.71
C PRO A 41 8.99 6.06 -14.85
N TYR A 42 9.84 5.03 -14.84
CA TYR A 42 9.67 3.77 -14.11
C TYR A 42 10.81 3.54 -13.10
N PRO A 43 11.01 4.45 -12.12
CA PRO A 43 12.11 4.33 -11.18
C PRO A 43 11.93 3.12 -10.25
N GLY A 44 13.06 2.47 -9.94
CA GLY A 44 13.13 1.36 -8.98
C GLY A 44 12.84 1.78 -7.55
N ILE A 45 12.89 0.84 -6.61
CA ILE A 45 12.80 1.19 -5.19
C ILE A 45 13.95 2.10 -4.74
N THR A 46 15.18 1.79 -5.13
CA THR A 46 16.39 2.52 -4.70
C THR A 46 16.32 3.99 -5.12
N THR A 47 16.04 4.25 -6.39
CA THR A 47 15.87 5.61 -6.93
C THR A 47 14.76 6.36 -6.22
N ARG A 48 13.64 5.71 -5.89
CA ARG A 48 12.55 6.36 -5.16
C ARG A 48 12.91 6.64 -3.70
N GLU A 49 13.72 5.81 -3.06
CA GLU A 49 14.24 6.05 -1.71
C GLU A 49 15.26 7.20 -1.69
N GLU A 50 16.10 7.32 -2.72
CA GLU A 50 17.00 8.46 -2.90
C GLU A 50 16.24 9.77 -3.06
N LEU A 51 15.25 9.80 -3.96
CA LEU A 51 14.36 10.95 -4.13
C LEU A 51 13.59 11.29 -2.84
N ALA A 52 13.23 10.28 -2.05
CA ALA A 52 12.57 10.50 -0.77
C ALA A 52 13.50 11.19 0.24
N ARG A 53 14.77 10.78 0.28
CA ARG A 53 15.79 11.41 1.13
C ARG A 53 16.08 12.85 0.70
N GLU A 54 16.13 13.11 -0.61
CA GLU A 54 16.44 14.43 -1.15
C GLU A 54 15.27 15.42 -1.02
N THR A 55 14.06 14.99 -1.38
CA THR A 55 12.87 15.86 -1.36
C THR A 55 12.22 15.96 0.02
N GLY A 56 12.57 15.08 0.96
CA GLY A 56 11.88 14.92 2.25
C GLY A 56 10.46 14.37 2.12
N ILE A 57 10.08 13.88 0.94
CA ILE A 57 8.76 13.30 0.68
C ILE A 57 8.83 11.80 0.94
N ALA A 58 7.84 11.25 1.64
CA ALA A 58 7.77 9.81 1.85
C ALA A 58 7.77 9.04 0.52
N GLU A 59 8.56 7.98 0.43
CA GLU A 59 8.77 7.17 -0.78
C GLU A 59 7.45 6.66 -1.41
N ASP A 60 6.42 6.38 -0.60
CA ASP A 60 5.12 5.95 -1.09
C ASP A 60 4.33 7.07 -1.79
N ARG A 61 4.56 8.33 -1.41
CA ARG A 61 4.02 9.49 -2.11
C ARG A 61 4.71 9.70 -3.44
N ILE A 62 6.03 9.49 -3.50
CA ILE A 62 6.79 9.54 -4.75
C ILE A 62 6.29 8.44 -5.70
N GLN A 63 6.10 7.21 -5.21
CA GLN A 63 5.48 6.14 -6.02
C GLN A 63 4.13 6.57 -6.60
N THR A 64 3.26 7.18 -5.78
CA THR A 64 1.95 7.64 -6.21
C THR A 64 2.06 8.78 -7.22
N TRP A 65 3.01 9.70 -7.01
CA TRP A 65 3.26 10.82 -7.90
C TRP A 65 3.69 10.33 -9.29
N PHE A 66 4.68 9.43 -9.38
CA PHE A 66 5.09 8.83 -10.66
C PHE A 66 3.94 8.07 -11.33
N GLY A 67 3.11 7.37 -10.55
CA GLY A 67 1.91 6.69 -11.06
C GLY A 67 0.89 7.65 -11.66
N ASN A 68 0.57 8.73 -10.95
CA ASN A 68 -0.35 9.75 -11.44
C ASN A 68 0.23 10.49 -12.65
N ARG A 69 1.53 10.84 -12.62
CA ARG A 69 2.21 11.55 -13.71
C ARG A 69 2.10 10.78 -15.03
N ARG A 70 2.33 9.46 -15.00
CA ARG A 70 2.13 8.59 -16.19
C ARG A 70 0.68 8.50 -16.67
N ALA A 71 -0.31 8.69 -15.78
CA ALA A 71 -1.72 8.64 -16.14
C ALA A 71 -2.25 9.97 -16.70
N GLU A 72 -1.60 11.08 -16.34
CA GLU A 72 -1.90 12.42 -16.84
C GLU A 72 -1.24 12.71 -18.20
N GLU A 73 -0.26 11.90 -18.61
CA GLU A 73 0.32 12.02 -19.95
C GLU A 73 -0.76 11.77 -21.00
N PRO A 74 -0.97 12.69 -21.96
CA PRO A 74 -1.97 12.51 -22.99
C PRO A 74 -1.70 11.20 -23.71
N SER A 75 -2.72 10.34 -23.76
CA SER A 75 -2.79 9.22 -24.70
C SER A 75 -2.86 9.81 -26.11
N GLN A 76 -1.74 10.33 -26.62
CA GLN A 76 -1.65 10.81 -27.99
C GLN A 76 -1.78 9.58 -28.89
N GLY A 77 -2.92 9.49 -29.59
CA GLY A 77 -3.07 8.79 -30.87
C GLY A 77 -2.54 7.36 -30.99
N GLN A 78 -3.45 6.43 -31.32
CA GLN A 78 -3.13 5.06 -31.68
C GLN A 78 -1.97 4.97 -32.71
N GLY A 79 -0.87 4.29 -32.34
CA GLY A 79 0.03 3.66 -33.31
C GLY A 79 1.53 3.83 -33.10
N GLU A 80 2.01 4.87 -32.40
CA GLU A 80 3.45 5.05 -32.20
C GLU A 80 3.96 4.49 -30.87
N PRO A 81 5.09 3.76 -30.85
CA PRO A 81 5.73 3.33 -29.62
C PRO A 81 6.23 4.56 -28.86
N GLN A 82 5.47 4.97 -27.85
CA GLN A 82 5.80 6.14 -27.05
C GLN A 82 7.18 5.94 -26.39
N PRO A 83 8.09 6.93 -26.43
CA PRO A 83 9.43 6.80 -25.82
C PRO A 83 9.37 6.46 -24.32
N TRP A 84 8.23 6.75 -23.69
CA TRP A 84 7.90 6.54 -22.29
C TRP A 84 7.19 5.19 -22.03
N SER A 85 7.15 4.26 -22.99
CA SER A 85 6.62 2.90 -22.80
C SER A 85 7.44 2.16 -21.74
N PRO A 86 6.83 1.38 -20.83
CA PRO A 86 7.57 0.57 -19.86
C PRO A 86 8.51 -0.45 -20.51
N GLU A 87 8.33 -0.75 -21.80
CA GLU A 87 9.19 -1.63 -22.60
C GLU A 87 10.54 -0.99 -22.92
N ASN A 88 10.60 0.35 -22.97
CA ASN A 88 11.82 1.10 -23.29
C ASN A 88 12.76 1.27 -22.09
N PHE A 89 12.32 0.90 -20.88
CA PHE A 89 13.10 1.08 -19.66
C PHE A 89 13.46 -0.29 -19.05
N PRO A 90 14.69 -0.43 -18.53
CA PRO A 90 15.08 -1.65 -17.84
C PRO A 90 14.13 -1.90 -16.65
N LYS A 91 13.70 -3.16 -16.50
CA LYS A 91 12.81 -3.56 -15.40
C LYS A 91 13.49 -3.30 -14.05
N ALA A 92 13.11 -2.19 -13.42
CA ALA A 92 13.68 -1.81 -12.16
C ALA A 92 13.28 -2.77 -11.03
N ALA A 93 14.17 -2.96 -10.06
CA ALA A 93 13.93 -3.84 -8.93
C ALA A 93 12.69 -3.42 -8.13
N ARG A 94 11.77 -4.36 -7.93
CA ARG A 94 10.56 -4.16 -7.12
C ARG A 94 10.91 -4.24 -5.63
N ARG A 95 10.12 -3.59 -4.77
CA ARG A 95 10.27 -3.73 -3.31
C ARG A 95 10.20 -5.20 -2.91
N LYS A 96 11.16 -5.65 -2.09
CA LYS A 96 11.13 -7.00 -1.50
C LYS A 96 9.80 -7.23 -0.76
N ARG A 97 9.31 -8.47 -0.82
CA ARG A 97 8.05 -8.84 -0.18
C ARG A 97 8.23 -8.89 1.33
N THR A 98 7.43 -8.12 2.05
CA THR A 98 7.38 -8.19 3.53
C THR A 98 6.71 -9.50 3.96
N ARG A 99 7.39 -10.28 4.82
CA ARG A 99 6.79 -11.42 5.50
C ARG A 99 6.05 -10.91 6.73
N ILE A 100 4.74 -11.15 6.80
CA ILE A 100 3.91 -10.76 7.94
C ILE A 100 3.81 -12.00 8.85
N THR A 101 4.18 -11.86 10.11
CA THR A 101 4.17 -12.95 11.09
C THR A 101 2.73 -13.28 11.54
N ARG A 102 2.57 -14.41 12.25
CA ARG A 102 1.26 -14.81 12.79
C ARG A 102 0.75 -13.82 13.84
N SER A 103 1.62 -13.33 14.73
CA SER A 103 1.29 -12.32 15.75
C SER A 103 0.85 -11.00 15.11
N GLN A 104 1.58 -10.50 14.11
CA GLN A 104 1.21 -9.31 13.35
C GLN A 104 -0.12 -9.50 12.63
N THR A 105 -0.35 -10.68 12.03
CA THR A 105 -1.62 -11.00 11.36
C THR A 105 -2.79 -10.99 12.33
N SER A 106 -2.64 -11.57 13.53
CA SER A 106 -3.68 -11.56 14.57
C SER A 106 -4.09 -10.13 14.95
N LEU A 107 -3.11 -9.25 15.17
CA LEU A 107 -3.37 -7.83 15.47
C LEU A 107 -4.13 -7.13 14.33
N LEU A 108 -3.71 -7.36 13.08
CA LEU A 108 -4.38 -6.78 11.90
C LEU A 108 -5.81 -7.30 11.73
N VAL A 109 -6.04 -8.58 11.99
CA VAL A 109 -7.38 -9.19 11.93
C VAL A 109 -8.29 -8.64 13.03
N GLU A 110 -7.78 -8.48 14.25
CA GLU A 110 -8.53 -7.88 15.35
C GLU A 110 -8.93 -6.44 15.02
N ALA A 111 -7.99 -5.63 14.54
CA ALA A 111 -8.27 -4.27 14.12
C ALA A 111 -9.27 -4.22 12.95
N PHE A 112 -9.20 -5.15 12.00
CA PHE A 112 -10.13 -5.25 10.89
C PHE A 112 -11.56 -5.56 11.33
N LYS A 113 -11.74 -6.39 12.37
CA LYS A 113 -13.07 -6.67 12.95
C LYS A 113 -13.69 -5.41 13.55
N LYS A 114 -12.88 -4.56 14.19
CA LYS A 114 -13.32 -3.28 14.77
C LYS A 114 -13.62 -2.24 13.69
N ASN A 115 -12.75 -2.10 12.69
CA ASN A 115 -12.92 -1.15 11.60
C ASN A 115 -12.28 -1.67 10.29
N ARG A 116 -13.10 -1.90 9.26
CA ARG A 116 -12.65 -2.36 7.92
C ARG A 116 -12.00 -1.26 7.08
N TYR A 117 -12.25 0.00 7.43
CA TYR A 117 -11.76 1.21 6.76
C TYR A 117 -11.04 2.12 7.77
N PRO A 118 -9.91 1.66 8.36
CA PRO A 118 -9.19 2.50 9.31
C PRO A 118 -8.69 3.77 8.63
N GLY A 119 -8.78 4.89 9.35
CA GLY A 119 -8.26 6.19 8.94
C GLY A 119 -6.73 6.23 8.90
N ASN A 120 -6.14 7.40 8.69
CA ASN A 120 -4.70 7.56 8.63
C ASN A 120 -4.02 7.20 9.96
N GLU A 121 -4.52 7.77 11.04
CA GLU A 121 -3.95 7.62 12.38
C GLU A 121 -4.02 6.17 12.87
N ALA A 122 -5.18 5.52 12.72
CA ALA A 122 -5.32 4.11 13.07
C ALA A 122 -4.34 3.20 12.31
N LYS A 123 -3.99 3.54 11.05
CA LYS A 123 -2.96 2.79 10.32
C LYS A 123 -1.55 3.08 10.83
N GLU A 124 -1.29 4.28 11.33
CA GLU A 124 -0.02 4.67 11.93
C GLU A 124 0.20 3.96 13.26
N GLU A 125 -0.83 3.92 14.12
CA GLU A 125 -0.79 3.16 15.38
C GLU A 125 -0.53 1.66 15.11
N LEU A 126 -1.22 1.08 14.13
CA LEU A 126 -0.97 -0.32 13.74
C LEU A 126 0.44 -0.53 13.19
N ALA A 127 1.01 0.44 12.49
CA ALA A 127 2.39 0.37 12.01
C ALA A 127 3.37 0.32 13.18
N GLN A 128 3.19 1.20 14.17
CA GLN A 128 3.99 1.22 15.40
C GLN A 128 3.87 -0.10 16.18
N ARG A 129 2.64 -0.60 16.38
CA ARG A 129 2.38 -1.83 17.15
C ARG A 129 2.87 -3.10 16.47
N THR A 130 2.85 -3.16 15.14
CA THR A 130 3.26 -4.36 14.38
C THR A 130 4.70 -4.30 13.90
N GLY A 131 5.35 -3.12 13.94
CA GLY A 131 6.65 -2.87 13.32
C GLY A 131 6.62 -2.93 11.79
N LEU A 132 5.44 -3.01 11.17
CA LEU A 132 5.30 -3.03 9.71
C LEU A 132 5.19 -1.60 9.19
N PRO A 133 5.77 -1.29 8.02
CA PRO A 133 5.55 0.00 7.38
C PRO A 133 4.06 0.26 7.18
N ARG A 134 3.59 1.48 7.44
CA ARG A 134 2.18 1.86 7.25
C ARG A 134 1.65 1.53 5.84
N SER A 135 2.50 1.62 4.82
CA SER A 135 2.16 1.21 3.45
C SER A 135 1.76 -0.27 3.36
N ARG A 136 2.39 -1.14 4.16
CA ARG A 136 2.04 -2.58 4.26
C ARG A 136 0.72 -2.78 4.99
N ILE A 137 0.46 -2.02 6.05
CA ILE A 137 -0.85 -2.01 6.71
C ILE A 137 -1.93 -1.63 5.69
N HIS A 138 -1.71 -0.55 4.94
CA HIS A 138 -2.66 -0.08 3.93
C HIS A 138 -2.98 -1.15 2.88
N VAL A 139 -1.95 -1.75 2.26
CA VAL A 139 -2.11 -2.82 1.27
C VAL A 139 -2.76 -4.06 1.89
N TRP A 140 -2.41 -4.41 3.12
CA TRP A 140 -3.04 -5.54 3.81
C TRP A 140 -4.55 -5.34 3.96
N PHE A 141 -4.99 -4.15 4.38
CA PHE A 141 -6.42 -3.83 4.50
C PHE A 141 -7.13 -3.82 3.15
N GLN A 142 -6.50 -3.31 2.09
CA GLN A 142 -7.04 -3.42 0.72
C GLN A 142 -7.23 -4.88 0.31
N ASN A 143 -6.16 -5.69 0.41
CA ASN A 143 -6.19 -7.10 0.05
C ASN A 143 -7.19 -7.89 0.91
N ARG A 144 -7.32 -7.55 2.19
CA ARG A 144 -8.28 -8.20 3.10
C ARG A 144 -9.72 -7.91 2.70
N ARG A 145 -10.04 -6.68 2.27
CA ARG A 145 -11.37 -6.32 1.76
C ARG A 145 -11.68 -6.93 0.39
N ALA A 146 -10.67 -7.05 -0.46
CA ALA A 146 -10.81 -7.61 -1.81
C ALA A 146 -11.07 -9.13 -1.82
N ARG A 147 -10.81 -9.84 -0.71
CA ARG A 147 -11.18 -11.25 -0.57
C ARG A 147 -12.70 -11.38 -0.60
N LYS A 148 -13.23 -11.95 -1.67
CA LYS A 148 -14.61 -12.43 -1.72
C LYS A 148 -14.78 -13.49 -0.62
N PRO A 149 -15.93 -13.53 0.11
CA PRO A 149 -16.27 -14.70 0.90
C PRO A 149 -16.24 -15.89 -0.05
N MET A 150 -15.30 -16.80 0.17
CA MET A 150 -15.30 -18.07 -0.53
C MET A 150 -16.60 -18.75 -0.10
N GLN A 151 -17.52 -19.00 -1.03
CA GLN A 151 -18.66 -19.86 -0.77
C GLN A 151 -18.09 -21.23 -0.38
N SER A 152 -17.94 -21.49 0.91
CA SER A 152 -17.58 -22.80 1.42
C SER A 152 -18.86 -23.56 1.69
N ALA A 153 -19.32 -24.37 0.73
CA ALA A 153 -20.15 -25.55 0.94
C ALA A 153 -20.25 -26.42 -0.32
N SER A 154 -19.45 -27.51 -0.34
CA SER A 154 -19.63 -28.82 -1.00
C SER A 154 -18.25 -29.29 -1.48
N ALA A 155 -17.56 -30.31 -0.94
CA ALA A 155 -17.90 -31.41 -0.03
C ALA A 155 -16.58 -31.99 0.58
N PRO A 156 -16.63 -32.84 1.62
CA PRO A 156 -15.46 -33.49 2.22
C PRO A 156 -14.98 -34.73 1.38
N PRO A 157 -13.82 -35.33 1.71
CA PRO A 157 -13.00 -36.09 0.76
C PRO A 157 -13.51 -37.52 0.57
N LYS A 158 -13.52 -38.03 -0.67
CA LYS A 158 -13.62 -39.48 -0.90
C LYS A 158 -12.21 -40.08 -0.88
N SER A 159 -11.81 -40.51 0.31
CA SER A 159 -10.74 -41.48 0.52
C SER A 159 -11.19 -42.87 0.07
N LEU A 160 -10.26 -43.58 -0.59
CA LEU A 160 -10.15 -45.04 -0.71
C LEU A 160 -11.42 -45.82 -1.05
N ALA A 161 -11.55 -46.15 -2.34
CA ALA A 161 -12.03 -47.47 -2.74
C ALA A 161 -10.85 -48.21 -3.36
N ASP A 162 -10.19 -48.98 -2.51
CA ASP A 162 -9.38 -50.13 -2.87
C ASP A 162 -10.20 -51.01 -3.82
N SER A 163 -9.63 -51.38 -4.97
CA SER A 163 -10.19 -52.43 -5.82
C SER A 163 -9.13 -53.50 -5.99
N PRO A 164 -9.23 -54.61 -5.23
CA PRO A 164 -8.69 -55.88 -5.66
C PRO A 164 -9.88 -56.76 -6.09
N THR A 165 -9.91 -57.20 -7.34
CA THR A 165 -10.53 -58.51 -7.61
C THR A 165 -9.80 -59.20 -8.77
N PRO A 166 -9.32 -60.44 -8.55
CA PRO A 166 -8.66 -61.28 -9.54
C PRO A 166 -9.66 -62.17 -10.30
N ALA A 167 -9.15 -62.74 -11.40
CA ALA A 167 -9.52 -64.03 -12.01
C ALA A 167 -10.95 -64.22 -12.59
N ALA A 168 -11.01 -64.35 -13.92
CA ALA A 168 -11.41 -65.58 -14.60
C ALA A 168 -10.75 -65.63 -15.98
#